data_AF-A0A929AXV7-F1
#
_entry.id   AF-A0A929AXV7-F1
#
_cell.length_a   1.000
_cell.length_b   1.000
_cell.length_c   1.000
_cell.angle_alpha   90.00
_cell.angle_beta   90.00
_cell.angle_gamma   90.00
#
_symmetry.space_group_name_H-M   'P 1'
#
loop_
_entity.id
_entity.type
_entity.pdbx_description
1 polymer ?
#
loop_
_entity_poly.entity_id
_entity_poly.type
_entity_poly.pdbx_seq_one_letter_code
_entity_poly.pdbx_strand_id
1 'polypeptide(L)'
;MNPPKYTAIEYINFLIATQKAYSCSEAGGVQPEQPEPPAHDAITRLLHRLEPKPEELWEEARGLVKLKGGILVVDDSVLDKLYAKKMELVSWQWSGKHGKVIKGINLTTMLWTNGDKHIPCDYRLYEKAVDGSTKNDHFRTMLQTAFIARLLT
;
A
#
# COMPACT_ATOMS: atom_id res chain seq x y z
N MET A 1 2.89 9.00 -28.53
CA MET A 1 3.41 8.57 -27.22
C MET A 1 3.67 7.08 -27.33
N ASN A 2 4.87 6.57 -26.96
CA ASN A 2 5.15 5.14 -27.05
C ASN A 2 4.29 4.36 -26.03
N PRO A 3 3.82 3.15 -26.38
CA PRO A 3 3.07 2.33 -25.44
C PRO A 3 3.90 1.97 -24.21
N PRO A 4 3.26 1.76 -23.05
CA PRO A 4 3.97 1.33 -21.84
C PRO A 4 4.63 -0.03 -22.10
N LYS A 5 5.93 -0.13 -21.79
CA LYS A 5 6.73 -1.36 -21.91
C LYS A 5 6.65 -2.27 -20.68
N TYR A 6 5.97 -1.83 -19.62
CA TYR A 6 5.85 -2.55 -18.35
C TYR A 6 4.47 -2.29 -17.74
N THR A 7 3.86 -3.32 -17.16
CA THR A 7 2.49 -3.35 -16.69
C THR A 7 2.40 -3.57 -15.18
N ALA A 8 1.24 -3.29 -14.59
CA ALA A 8 1.00 -3.53 -13.17
C ALA A 8 1.15 -5.01 -12.80
N ILE A 9 0.65 -5.93 -13.64
CA ILE A 9 0.74 -7.37 -13.38
C ILE A 9 2.18 -7.87 -13.40
N GLU A 10 3.02 -7.39 -14.32
CA GLU A 10 4.44 -7.71 -14.36
C GLU A 10 5.16 -7.19 -13.10
N TYR A 11 4.79 -5.99 -12.63
CA TYR A 11 5.35 -5.46 -11.40
C TYR A 11 4.89 -6.25 -10.15
N ILE A 12 3.62 -6.66 -10.08
CA ILE A 12 3.11 -7.53 -9.01
C ILE A 12 3.88 -8.86 -9.00
N ASN A 13 4.04 -9.50 -10.15
CA ASN A 13 4.81 -10.74 -10.27
C ASN A 13 6.27 -10.55 -9.80
N PHE A 14 6.90 -9.44 -10.17
CA PHE A 14 8.23 -9.08 -9.67
C PHE A 14 8.26 -8.96 -8.13
N LEU A 15 7.27 -8.28 -7.53
CA LEU A 15 7.18 -8.13 -6.08
C LEU A 15 6.97 -9.46 -5.35
N ILE A 16 6.19 -10.39 -5.94
CA ILE A 16 5.96 -11.73 -5.38
C ILE A 16 7.21 -12.60 -5.49
N ALA A 17 7.91 -12.55 -6.63
CA ALA A 17 9.09 -13.38 -6.88
C ALA A 17 10.35 -12.88 -6.15
N THR A 18 10.46 -11.57 -5.94
CA THR A 18 11.63 -10.95 -5.33
C THR A 18 11.51 -10.98 -3.81
N GLN A 19 12.56 -11.39 -3.11
CA GLN A 19 12.52 -11.50 -1.64
C GLN A 19 13.34 -10.43 -0.90
N LYS A 20 14.33 -9.81 -1.57
CA LYS A 20 15.34 -8.97 -0.90
C LYS A 20 15.53 -7.58 -1.51
N ALA A 21 15.50 -7.45 -2.83
CA ALA A 21 15.94 -6.23 -3.50
C ALA A 21 14.85 -5.67 -4.42
N TYR A 22 14.05 -4.76 -3.89
CA TYR A 22 12.91 -4.16 -4.58
C TYR A 22 13.31 -2.80 -5.16
N SER A 23 13.94 -2.80 -6.34
CA SER A 23 14.27 -1.56 -7.06
C SER A 23 13.87 -1.66 -8.53
N CYS A 24 13.65 -0.52 -9.19
CA CYS A 24 13.39 -0.49 -10.63
C CYS A 24 14.56 -1.08 -11.44
N SER A 25 15.80 -0.96 -10.94
CA SER A 25 16.98 -1.56 -11.57
C SER A 25 16.95 -3.08 -11.48
N GLU A 26 16.58 -3.63 -10.32
CA GLU A 26 16.43 -5.08 -10.14
C GLU A 26 15.30 -5.63 -11.01
N ALA A 27 14.15 -4.97 -11.01
CA ALA A 27 13.04 -5.34 -11.90
C ALA A 27 13.46 -5.31 -13.37
N GLY A 28 14.22 -4.30 -13.81
CA GLY A 28 14.76 -4.26 -15.17
C GLY A 28 15.80 -5.34 -15.47
N GLY A 29 16.57 -5.77 -14.46
CA GLY A 29 17.62 -6.79 -14.59
C GLY A 29 17.11 -8.22 -14.70
N VAL A 30 15.89 -8.50 -14.22
CA VAL A 30 15.28 -9.84 -14.25
C VAL A 30 14.27 -10.04 -15.39
N GLN A 31 14.26 -9.14 -16.38
CA GLN A 31 13.39 -9.25 -17.53
C GLN A 31 13.80 -10.41 -18.45
N PRO A 32 12.83 -11.10 -19.09
CA PRO A 32 13.13 -12.12 -20.08
C PRO A 32 13.86 -11.54 -21.28
N GLU A 33 14.63 -12.38 -21.98
CA GLU A 33 15.28 -12.00 -23.23
C GLU A 33 14.23 -11.67 -24.30
N GLN A 34 14.24 -10.44 -24.77
CA GLN A 34 13.40 -9.97 -25.87
C GLN A 34 14.04 -8.74 -26.53
N PRO A 35 13.64 -8.38 -27.76
CA PRO A 35 14.03 -7.11 -28.34
C PRO A 35 13.54 -5.93 -27.48
N GLU A 36 14.47 -5.08 -27.04
CA GLU A 36 14.21 -3.89 -26.21
C GLU A 36 13.43 -4.13 -24.89
N PRO A 37 13.97 -4.94 -23.95
CA PRO A 37 13.27 -5.24 -22.70
C PRO A 37 13.06 -3.98 -21.84
N PRO A 38 12.03 -3.96 -20.98
CA PRO A 38 11.76 -2.82 -20.12
C PRO A 38 12.87 -2.63 -19.08
N ALA A 39 13.59 -1.52 -19.18
CA ALA A 39 14.58 -1.10 -18.19
C ALA A 39 13.95 -0.31 -17.03
N HIS A 40 14.78 0.06 -16.05
CA HIS A 40 14.38 0.79 -14.84
C HIS A 40 13.50 2.03 -15.12
N ASP A 41 13.78 2.79 -16.18
CA ASP A 41 12.97 3.96 -16.55
C ASP A 41 11.53 3.63 -16.93
N ALA A 42 11.29 2.49 -17.58
CA ALA A 42 9.93 2.06 -17.92
C ALA A 42 9.13 1.73 -16.66
N ILE A 43 9.76 1.08 -15.70
CA ILE A 43 9.18 0.72 -14.40
C ILE A 43 8.95 1.97 -13.56
N THR A 44 9.90 2.89 -13.48
CA THR A 44 9.72 4.19 -12.79
C THR A 44 8.54 4.96 -13.37
N ARG A 45 8.41 5.02 -14.70
CA ARG A 45 7.25 5.64 -15.35
C ARG A 45 5.94 4.92 -15.04
N LEU A 46 5.93 3.59 -14.92
CA LEU A 46 4.76 2.84 -14.46
C LEU A 46 4.38 3.28 -13.04
N LEU A 47 5.33 3.28 -12.10
CA LEU A 47 5.08 3.66 -10.70
C LEU A 47 4.54 5.09 -10.57
N HIS A 48 5.00 6.02 -11.40
CA HIS A 48 4.45 7.40 -11.41
C HIS A 48 3.03 7.51 -11.95
N ARG A 49 2.53 6.51 -12.68
CA ARG A 49 1.14 6.48 -13.18
C ARG A 49 0.24 5.59 -12.34
N LEU A 50 0.80 4.73 -11.50
CA LEU A 50 0.04 3.87 -10.62
C LEU A 50 -0.45 4.68 -9.42
N GLU A 51 -1.76 4.81 -9.33
CA GLU A 51 -2.46 5.37 -8.17
C GLU A 51 -3.45 4.30 -7.67
N PRO A 52 -2.96 3.21 -7.05
CA PRO A 52 -3.85 2.19 -6.51
C PRO A 52 -4.77 2.85 -5.49
N LYS A 53 -6.05 2.53 -5.60
CA LYS A 53 -7.08 3.07 -4.72
C LYS A 53 -7.54 2.02 -3.71
N PRO A 54 -7.89 2.42 -2.48
CA PRO A 54 -8.37 1.47 -1.48
C PRO A 54 -9.64 0.71 -1.93
N GLU A 55 -10.47 1.31 -2.79
CA GLU A 55 -11.64 0.65 -3.38
C GLU A 55 -11.24 -0.51 -4.30
N GLU A 56 -10.15 -0.38 -5.06
CA GLU A 56 -9.64 -1.45 -5.93
C GLU A 56 -9.16 -2.64 -5.09
N LEU A 57 -8.50 -2.37 -3.96
CA LEU A 57 -8.12 -3.40 -3.00
C LEU A 57 -9.35 -4.14 -2.45
N TRP A 58 -10.41 -3.41 -2.10
CA TRP A 58 -11.63 -4.01 -1.60
C TRP A 58 -12.31 -4.91 -2.65
N GLU A 59 -12.36 -4.50 -3.92
CA GLU A 59 -12.96 -5.31 -4.98
C GLU A 59 -12.23 -6.64 -5.18
N GLU A 60 -10.91 -6.69 -4.99
CA GLU A 60 -10.14 -7.95 -4.99
C GLU A 60 -10.39 -8.77 -3.71
N ALA A 61 -10.48 -8.11 -2.56
CA ALA A 61 -10.58 -8.76 -1.26
C ALA A 61 -11.98 -9.31 -0.94
N ARG A 62 -13.05 -8.66 -1.41
CA ARG A 62 -14.44 -8.92 -0.98
C ARG A 62 -14.90 -10.36 -1.18
N GLY A 63 -14.40 -11.04 -2.21
CA GLY A 63 -14.72 -12.45 -2.49
C GLY A 63 -14.08 -13.43 -1.50
N LEU A 64 -13.03 -13.00 -0.80
CA LEU A 64 -12.28 -13.79 0.17
C LEU A 64 -12.80 -13.61 1.60
N VAL A 65 -13.53 -12.53 1.86
CA VAL A 65 -14.05 -12.16 3.18
C VAL A 65 -15.42 -12.78 3.42
N LYS A 66 -15.60 -13.40 4.59
CA LYS A 66 -16.92 -13.86 5.04
C LYS A 66 -17.53 -12.77 5.92
N LEU A 67 -18.60 -12.13 5.44
CA LEU A 67 -19.28 -11.04 6.16
C LEU A 67 -19.83 -11.48 7.52
N LYS A 68 -20.33 -12.72 7.61
CA LYS A 68 -20.82 -13.33 8.84
C LYS A 68 -19.69 -14.13 9.51
N GLY A 69 -18.93 -13.45 10.36
CA GLY A 69 -17.87 -14.04 11.18
C GLY A 69 -16.49 -13.40 10.95
N GLY A 70 -15.55 -13.76 11.82
CA GLY A 70 -14.24 -13.11 11.88
C GLY A 70 -14.28 -11.77 12.60
N ILE A 71 -13.17 -11.04 12.53
CA ILE A 71 -12.98 -9.72 13.12
C ILE A 71 -12.26 -8.81 12.13
N LEU A 72 -12.49 -7.50 12.26
CA LEU A 72 -11.66 -6.48 11.62
C LEU A 72 -10.56 -6.06 12.59
N VAL A 73 -9.33 -6.07 12.12
CA VAL A 73 -8.15 -5.56 12.82
C VAL A 73 -7.72 -4.31 12.09
N VAL A 74 -7.55 -3.22 12.83
CA VAL A 74 -7.01 -1.97 12.28
C VAL A 74 -5.76 -1.62 13.04
N ASP A 75 -4.70 -1.32 12.31
CA ASP A 75 -3.39 -0.99 12.87
C ASP A 75 -2.76 0.15 12.08
N ASP A 76 -2.01 1.02 12.77
CA ASP A 76 -1.24 2.08 12.15
C ASP A 76 0.26 1.80 12.25
N SER A 77 0.93 1.79 11.11
CA SER A 77 2.35 1.52 11.00
C SER A 77 3.09 2.73 10.46
N VAL A 78 4.30 2.97 10.96
CA VAL A 78 5.19 4.05 10.49
C VAL A 78 6.33 3.43 9.68
N LEU A 79 6.39 3.76 8.39
CA LEU A 79 7.52 3.44 7.53
C LEU A 79 8.61 4.48 7.76
N ASP A 80 9.72 4.05 8.38
CA ASP A 80 10.88 4.90 8.65
C ASP A 80 11.44 5.51 7.35
N LYS A 81 11.57 6.84 7.31
CA LYS A 81 12.14 7.60 6.18
C LYS A 81 13.21 8.58 6.67
N LEU A 82 14.13 8.09 7.49
CA LEU A 82 15.16 8.88 8.18
C LEU A 82 16.00 9.75 7.24
N TYR A 83 16.28 9.25 6.03
CA TYR A 83 17.13 9.93 5.04
C TYR A 83 16.33 10.72 3.98
N ALA A 84 15.01 10.84 4.12
CA ALA A 84 14.19 11.57 3.15
C ALA A 84 14.47 13.08 3.22
N LYS A 85 14.81 13.65 2.05
CA LYS A 85 15.07 15.08 1.86
C LYS A 85 13.87 15.83 1.27
N LYS A 86 13.22 15.27 0.25
CA LYS A 86 12.05 15.83 -0.42
C LYS A 86 11.11 14.69 -0.84
N MET A 87 10.07 14.45 -0.06
CA MET A 87 9.01 13.48 -0.33
C MET A 87 7.73 14.01 0.31
N GLU A 88 6.68 14.21 -0.49
CA GLU A 88 5.44 14.92 -0.11
C GLU A 88 4.75 14.33 1.12
N LEU A 89 4.64 12.99 1.17
CA LEU A 89 3.96 12.26 2.24
C LEU A 89 4.78 12.13 3.54
N VAL A 90 6.07 12.49 3.54
CA VAL A 90 6.93 12.29 4.71
C VAL A 90 6.68 13.38 5.75
N SER A 91 6.28 12.96 6.96
CA SER A 91 6.03 13.83 8.09
C SER A 91 6.77 13.36 9.35
N TRP A 92 6.83 14.24 10.36
CA TRP A 92 7.37 13.90 11.67
C TRP A 92 6.34 13.17 12.52
N GLN A 93 6.69 11.98 13.00
CA GLN A 93 5.77 11.07 13.69
C GLN A 93 6.51 10.32 14.80
N TRP A 94 5.81 10.04 15.90
CA TRP A 94 6.34 9.15 16.94
C TRP A 94 6.52 7.75 16.38
N SER A 95 7.72 7.17 16.55
CA SER A 95 7.98 5.77 16.25
C SER A 95 8.17 5.00 17.56
N GLY A 96 7.29 4.04 17.81
CA GLY A 96 7.42 3.13 18.95
C GLY A 96 8.72 2.31 18.90
N LYS A 97 9.17 1.94 17.69
CA LYS A 97 10.43 1.22 17.47
C LYS A 97 11.66 2.02 17.90
N HIS A 98 11.69 3.33 17.63
CA HIS A 98 12.83 4.19 17.96
C HIS A 98 12.68 4.92 19.30
N GLY A 99 11.49 4.89 19.91
CA GLY A 99 11.17 5.62 21.14
C GLY A 99 11.28 7.13 21.00
N LYS A 100 11.11 7.67 19.79
CA LYS A 100 11.25 9.10 19.48
C LYS A 100 10.48 9.51 18.23
N VAL A 101 10.34 10.81 18.03
CA VAL A 101 9.81 11.38 16.80
C VAL A 101 10.84 11.26 15.67
N ILE A 102 10.43 10.68 14.55
CA ILE A 102 11.25 10.47 13.35
C ILE A 102 10.51 10.97 12.11
N LYS A 103 11.23 11.10 10.99
CA LYS A 103 10.60 11.23 9.68
C LYS A 103 10.09 9.86 9.21
N GLY A 104 8.82 9.80 8.82
CA GLY A 104 8.21 8.59 8.31
C GLY A 104 6.95 8.85 7.49
N ILE A 105 6.42 7.77 6.91
CA ILE A 105 5.11 7.71 6.28
C ILE A 105 4.24 6.83 7.16
N ASN A 106 3.07 7.31 7.58
CA ASN A 106 2.15 6.47 8.34
C ASN A 106 1.10 5.90 7.40
N LEU A 107 0.90 4.59 7.55
CA LEU A 107 -0.08 3.79 6.85
C LEU A 107 -1.01 3.19 7.90
N THR A 108 -2.29 3.55 7.86
CA THR A 108 -3.33 2.85 8.61
C THR A 108 -3.89 1.75 7.72
N THR A 109 -3.94 0.52 8.20
CA THR A 109 -4.43 -0.64 7.45
C THR A 109 -5.60 -1.28 8.17
N MET A 110 -6.55 -1.81 7.41
CA MET A 110 -7.64 -2.64 7.93
C MET A 110 -7.58 -4.01 7.28
N LEU A 111 -7.65 -5.03 8.13
CA LEU A 111 -7.53 -6.43 7.79
C LEU A 111 -8.73 -7.19 8.36
N TRP A 112 -9.37 -8.03 7.56
CA TRP A 112 -10.29 -9.04 8.07
C TRP A 112 -9.54 -10.33 8.41
N THR A 113 -9.87 -10.94 9.54
CA THR A 113 -9.33 -12.26 9.91
C THR A 113 -10.35 -13.14 10.61
N ASN A 114 -10.25 -14.45 10.39
CA ASN A 114 -10.96 -15.48 11.14
C ASN A 114 -10.00 -16.35 11.99
N GLY A 115 -8.77 -15.87 12.21
CA GLY A 115 -7.68 -16.57 12.91
C GLY A 115 -6.75 -17.35 11.97
N ASP A 116 -7.25 -17.82 10.83
CA ASP A 116 -6.46 -18.55 9.82
C ASP A 116 -6.07 -17.63 8.65
N LYS A 117 -7.07 -16.96 8.06
CA LYS A 117 -6.89 -16.06 6.92
C LYS A 117 -6.73 -14.62 7.37
N HIS A 118 -5.85 -13.89 6.69
CA HIS A 118 -5.55 -12.49 6.95
C HIS A 118 -5.69 -11.73 5.63
N ILE A 119 -6.84 -11.07 5.44
CA ILE A 119 -7.22 -10.46 4.17
C ILE A 119 -7.19 -8.93 4.31
N PRO A 120 -6.33 -8.21 3.56
CA PRO A 120 -6.34 -6.75 3.57
C PRO A 120 -7.62 -6.23 2.90
N CYS A 121 -8.33 -5.33 3.57
CA CYS A 121 -9.62 -4.81 3.10
C CYS A 121 -9.56 -3.33 2.77
N ASP A 122 -8.73 -2.57 3.48
CA ASP A 122 -8.66 -1.11 3.31
C ASP A 122 -7.31 -0.55 3.80
N TYR A 123 -6.92 0.62 3.32
CA TYR A 123 -5.76 1.36 3.82
C TYR A 123 -5.92 2.88 3.66
N ARG A 124 -5.23 3.64 4.52
CA ARG A 124 -5.16 5.10 4.47
C ARG A 124 -3.73 5.57 4.68
N LEU A 125 -3.29 6.49 3.83
CA LEU A 125 -2.02 7.20 4.02
C LEU A 125 -2.32 8.43 4.87
N TYR A 126 -1.58 8.60 5.96
CA TYR A 126 -1.76 9.76 6.82
C TYR A 126 -1.09 11.00 6.20
N GLU A 127 -1.91 11.96 5.80
CA GLU A 127 -1.46 13.18 5.15
C GLU A 127 -2.22 14.41 5.66
N LYS A 128 -2.13 14.65 6.97
CA LYS A 128 -2.88 15.72 7.67
C LYS A 128 -2.74 17.12 7.06
N ALA A 129 -1.62 17.42 6.38
CA ALA A 129 -1.44 18.72 5.73
C ALA A 129 -2.34 18.90 4.49
N VAL A 130 -2.78 17.79 3.88
CA VAL A 130 -3.63 17.77 2.68
C VAL A 130 -5.10 17.62 3.07
N ASP A 131 -5.44 16.65 3.92
CA ASP A 131 -6.84 16.32 4.22
C ASP A 131 -7.33 16.81 5.61
N GLY A 132 -6.43 17.34 6.44
CA GLY A 132 -6.74 17.78 7.81
C GLY A 132 -7.04 16.64 8.80
N SER A 133 -7.06 15.39 8.35
CA SER A 133 -7.54 14.24 9.12
C SER A 133 -6.48 13.74 10.10
N THR A 134 -6.90 13.34 11.30
CA THR A 134 -6.04 12.59 12.21
C THR A 134 -6.09 11.10 11.91
N LYS A 135 -5.14 10.33 12.43
CA LYS A 135 -5.18 8.86 12.36
C LYS A 135 -6.48 8.27 12.93
N ASN A 136 -6.99 8.88 14.00
CA ASN A 136 -8.27 8.47 14.60
C ASN A 136 -9.46 8.78 13.70
N ASP A 137 -9.39 9.84 12.91
CA ASP A 137 -10.44 10.17 11.94
C ASP A 137 -10.43 9.15 10.79
N HIS A 138 -9.24 8.83 10.25
CA HIS A 138 -9.10 7.73 9.30
C HIS A 138 -9.68 6.42 9.83
N PHE A 139 -9.33 6.03 11.06
CA PHE A 139 -9.87 4.83 11.71
C PHE A 139 -11.41 4.84 11.74
N ARG A 140 -12.02 5.95 12.18
CA ARG A 140 -13.48 6.09 12.24
C ARG A 140 -14.11 6.00 10.85
N THR A 141 -13.53 6.67 9.86
CA THR A 141 -14.02 6.62 8.47
C THR A 141 -13.92 5.20 7.89
N MET A 142 -12.81 4.50 8.12
CA MET A 142 -12.66 3.11 7.67
C MET A 142 -13.72 2.20 8.30
N LEU A 143 -14.02 2.35 9.60
CA LEU A 143 -15.10 1.60 10.24
C LEU A 143 -16.48 1.91 9.66
N GLN A 144 -16.77 3.19 9.37
CA GLN A 144 -18.01 3.59 8.72
C GLN A 144 -18.14 2.96 7.32
N THR A 145 -17.07 3.01 6.52
CA THR A 145 -17.02 2.37 5.21
C THR A 145 -17.24 0.86 5.32
N ALA A 146 -16.59 0.19 6.27
CA ALA A 146 -16.76 -1.24 6.51
C ALA A 146 -18.20 -1.59 6.93
N PHE A 147 -18.84 -0.76 7.76
CA PHE A 147 -20.24 -0.94 8.12
C PHE A 147 -21.17 -0.83 6.91
N ILE A 148 -20.98 0.18 6.06
CA ILE A 148 -21.74 0.37 4.82
C ILE A 148 -21.52 -0.80 3.85
N ALA A 149 -20.28 -1.29 3.74
CA ALA A 149 -19.91 -2.45 2.93
C ALA A 149 -20.41 -3.80 3.51
N ARG A 150 -21.11 -3.78 4.66
CA ARG A 150 -21.63 -4.95 5.39
C ARG A 150 -20.55 -5.91 5.91
N LEU A 151 -19.34 -5.41 6.15
CA LEU A 151 -18.26 -6.18 6.79
C LEU A 151 -18.48 -6.39 8.30
N LEU A 152 -19.44 -5.69 8.89
CA LEU A 152 -19.73 -5.66 10.33
C LEU A 152 -21.13 -6.23 10.67
N THR A 153 -21.80 -6.91 9.73
CA THR A 153 -23.18 -7.43 9.86
C THR A 153 -23.32 -8.85 9.34
#